data_AF-A0A8D2GKE4-F1
#
_entry.id   AF-A0A8D2GKE4-F1
#
_cell.length_a   1.000
_cell.length_b   1.000
_cell.length_c   1.000
_cell.angle_alpha   90.00
_cell.angle_beta   90.00
_cell.angle_gamma   90.00
#
_symmetry.space_group_name_H-M   'P 1'
#
loop_
_entity.id
_entity.type
_entity.pdbx_description
1 polymer ?
#
loop_
_entity_poly.entity_id
_entity_poly.type
_entity_poly.pdbx_seq_one_letter_code
_entity_poly.pdbx_strand_id
1 'polypeptide(L)' 'MGSTLAKIVEIEAEMTQTQKNKATAHHLGLLKARLAKLRRELITPKGAGGGGPGEGFDPGRSRLH' A
#
# COMPACT_ATOMS: atom_id res chain seq x y z
N MET A 1 15.31 -12.01 10.46
CA MET A 1 14.52 -11.15 9.55
C MET A 1 13.30 -11.94 9.09
N GLY A 2 12.11 -11.60 9.56
CA GLY A 2 10.87 -12.29 9.18
C GLY A 2 10.59 -12.13 7.69
N SER A 3 10.15 -13.22 7.06
CA SER A 3 9.76 -13.25 5.64
C SER A 3 8.63 -12.25 5.37
N THR A 4 8.46 -11.83 4.11
CA THR A 4 7.38 -10.92 3.69
C THR A 4 6.00 -11.39 4.15
N LEU A 5 5.81 -12.71 4.24
CA LEU A 5 4.63 -13.37 4.80
C LEU A 5 4.44 -13.10 6.29
N ALA A 6 5.52 -13.14 7.09
CA ALA A 6 5.44 -12.81 8.52
C ALA A 6 4.92 -11.38 8.74
N LYS A 7 5.41 -10.42 7.94
CA LYS A 7 4.95 -9.02 7.99
C LYS A 7 3.47 -8.86 7.63
N ILE A 8 2.97 -9.68 6.71
CA ILE A 8 1.54 -9.69 6.34
C ILE A 8 0.69 -10.17 7.53
N VAL A 9 1.10 -11.26 8.17
CA VAL A 9 0.38 -11.84 9.31
C VAL A 9 0.36 -10.87 10.50
N GLU A 10 1.48 -10.20 10.78
CA GLU A 10 1.56 -9.19 11.84
C GLU A 10 0.59 -8.03 11.59
N ILE A 11 0.53 -7.50 10.35
CA ILE A 11 -0.39 -6.42 9.99
C ILE A 11 -1.86 -6.87 10.10
N GLU A 12 -2.19 -8.09 9.69
CA GLU A 12 -3.55 -8.62 9.78
C GLU A 12 -3.99 -8.85 11.23
N ALA A 13 -3.08 -9.33 12.09
CA ALA A 13 -3.31 -9.46 13.52
C ALA A 13 -3.57 -8.10 14.18
N GLU A 14 -2.72 -7.11 13.87
CA GLU A 14 -2.86 -5.74 14.38
C GLU A 14 -4.18 -5.09 13.92
N MET A 15 -4.55 -5.27 12.66
CA MET A 15 -5.83 -4.76 12.13
C MET A 15 -7.04 -5.39 12.80
N THR A 16 -6.95 -6.66 13.20
CA THR A 16 -8.03 -7.39 13.86
C THR A 16 -8.17 -6.96 15.32
N GLN A 17 -7.06 -6.65 15.99
CA GLN A 17 -7.06 -6.16 17.37
C GLN A 17 -7.42 -4.68 17.49
N THR A 18 -7.27 -3.89 16.43
CA THR A 18 -7.55 -2.45 16.43
C THR A 18 -9.05 -2.17 16.37
N GLN A 19 -9.61 -1.51 17.39
CA GLN A 19 -10.98 -0.99 17.32
C GLN A 19 -11.13 0.08 16.23
N LYS A 20 -12.19 -0.01 15.43
CA LYS A 20 -12.49 0.95 14.35
C LYS A 20 -13.20 2.18 14.91
N ASN A 21 -12.49 3.30 15.02
CA ASN A 21 -13.01 4.60 15.42
C ASN A 21 -12.35 5.73 14.61
N LYS A 22 -12.79 6.99 14.77
CA LYS A 22 -12.28 8.13 13.99
C LYS A 22 -10.77 8.36 14.17
N ALA A 23 -10.21 8.05 15.35
CA ALA A 23 -8.79 8.19 15.62
C ALA A 23 -7.96 7.08 14.95
N THR A 24 -8.49 5.86 14.85
CA THR A 24 -7.80 4.71 14.27
C THR A 24 -8.03 4.54 12.77
N ALA A 25 -9.00 5.25 12.18
CA ALA A 25 -9.30 5.17 10.74
C ALA A 25 -8.08 5.48 9.86
N HIS A 26 -7.29 6.48 10.25
CA HIS A 26 -6.05 6.82 9.56
C HIS A 26 -4.99 5.71 9.70
N HIS A 27 -4.81 5.18 10.91
CA HIS A 27 -3.88 4.07 11.19
C HIS A 27 -4.25 2.81 10.40
N LEU A 28 -5.53 2.43 10.41
CA LEU A 28 -6.05 1.30 9.63
C LEU A 28 -5.89 1.50 8.12
N GLY A 29 -5.99 2.74 7.63
CA GLY A 29 -5.71 3.09 6.24
C GLY A 29 -4.26 2.82 5.87
N LEU A 30 -3.31 3.22 6.74
CA LEU A 30 -1.88 2.97 6.56
C LEU A 30 -1.55 1.48 6.61
N LEU A 31 -2.14 0.73 7.55
CA LEU A 31 -1.96 -0.73 7.64
C LEU A 31 -2.44 -1.44 6.37
N LYS A 32 -3.61 -1.06 5.83
CA LYS A 32 -4.12 -1.60 4.56
C LYS A 32 -3.22 -1.28 3.37
N ALA A 33 -2.68 -0.05 3.28
CA ALA A 33 -1.78 0.33 2.21
C ALA A 33 -0.47 -0.48 2.25
N ARG A 34 0.08 -0.71 3.45
CA ARG A 34 1.26 -1.55 3.67
C ARG A 34 0.99 -3.01 3.29
N LEU A 35 -0.17 -3.55 3.70
CA LEU A 35 -0.62 -4.89 3.33
C LEU A 35 -0.69 -5.07 1.81
N ALA A 36 -1.29 -4.11 1.09
CA ALA A 36 -1.41 -4.14 -0.36
C ALA A 36 -0.03 -4.12 -1.06
N LYS A 37 0.92 -3.32 -0.54
CA LYS A 37 2.29 -3.29 -1.07
C LYS A 37 3.01 -4.63 -0.89
N LEU A 38 2.95 -5.20 0.31
CA LEU A 38 3.58 -6.49 0.60
C LEU A 38 2.96 -7.64 -0.22
N ARG A 39 1.63 -7.64 -0.41
CA ARG A 39 0.95 -8.61 -1.28
C ARG A 39 1.36 -8.47 -2.74
N ARG A 40 1.57 -7.23 -3.24
CA ARG A 40 2.10 -7.00 -4.59
C ARG A 40 3.52 -7.52 -4.74
N GLU A 41 4.39 -7.28 -3.77
CA GLU A 41 5.78 -7.77 -3.78
C GLU A 41 5.88 -9.31 -3.84
N LEU A 42 4.87 -10.03 -3.32
CA LEU A 42 4.79 -11.49 -3.41
C LEU A 42 4.33 -12.00 -4.79
N ILE A 43 3.50 -11.23 -5.50
CA ILE A 43 2.91 -11.63 -6.78
C ILE A 43 3.80 -11.19 -7.95
N THR A 44 4.34 -9.97 -7.89
CA THR A 44 5.21 -9.41 -8.93
C THR A 44 6.66 -9.42 -8.45
N PRO A 45 7.52 -10.33 -8.93
CA PRO A 45 8.96 -10.17 -8.76
C PRO A 45 9.38 -8.89 -9.49
N LYS A 46 9.84 -7.89 -8.72
CA LYS A 46 10.52 -6.65 -9.10
C LYS A 46 10.75 -6.49 -10.63
N GLY A 47 9.72 -6.10 -11.39
CA GLY A 47 9.83 -6.09 -12.86
C GLY A 47 8.62 -5.58 -13.65
N ALA A 48 7.42 -5.57 -13.08
CA ALA A 48 6.23 -5.08 -13.79
C ALA A 48 5.45 -4.05 -12.96
N GLY A 49 5.38 -2.82 -13.47
CA GLY A 49 4.37 -1.84 -13.06
C GLY A 49 4.77 -0.94 -11.89
N GLY A 50 5.60 0.06 -12.17
CA GLY A 50 5.61 1.30 -11.40
C GLY A 50 4.19 1.90 -11.42
N GLY A 51 3.56 1.92 -10.25
CA GLY A 51 2.20 2.41 -10.05
C GLY A 51 2.00 2.68 -8.56
N GLY A 52 2.92 3.44 -7.97
CA GLY A 52 2.76 4.00 -6.64
C GLY A 52 1.74 5.16 -6.70
N PRO A 53 0.99 5.41 -5.62
CA PRO A 53 0.03 6.51 -5.57
C PRO A 53 0.81 7.84 -5.50
N GLY A 54 1.05 8.51 -6.63
CA GLY A 54 1.86 9.73 -6.61
C GLY A 54 2.36 10.35 -7.91
N GLU A 55 1.89 9.96 -9.10
CA GLU A 55 1.93 10.84 -10.28
C GLU A 55 0.55 11.51 -10.33
N GLY A 56 0.37 12.73 -9.81
CA GLY A 56 1.02 13.89 -10.40
C GLY A 56 0.44 14.09 -11.79
N PHE A 57 -0.86 14.38 -11.88
CA PHE A 57 -1.46 14.90 -13.10
C PHE A 57 -0.74 16.22 -13.42
N ASP A 58 0.26 16.14 -14.30
CA ASP A 58 1.06 17.24 -14.81
C ASP A 58 0.17 18.05 -15.79
N PRO A 59 -0.24 19.29 -15.46
CA PRO A 59 -1.05 20.11 -16.35
C PRO A 59 -0.16 20.78 -17.41
N GLY A 60 0.62 19.99 -18.16
CA GLY A 60 1.77 20.52 -18.92
C GLY A 60 1.94 20.06 -20.37
N ARG A 61 1.08 19.22 -20.95
CA ARG A 61 1.21 18.83 -22.37
C ARG A 61 -0.10 18.80 -23.15
N SER A 62 -0.57 19.99 -23.53
CA SER A 62 -1.30 20.18 -24.80
C SER A 62 -0.48 21.10 -25.71
N ARG A 63 0.58 20.55 -26.30
CA ARG A 63 1.22 21.12 -27.49
C ARG A 63 0.98 20.16 -28.65
N LEU A 64 -0.08 20.40 -29.41
CA LEU A 64 -0.20 19.91 -30.78
C LEU A 64 -0.59 21.08 -31.68
N HIS A 65 0.33 21.36 -32.62
CA HIS A 65 0.24 22.12 -33.89
C HIS A 65 -0.63 23.38 -33.93
#